data_AF-A0A537RQB8-F1
#
_entry.id   AF-A0A537RQB8-F1
#
_cell.length_a   1.000
_cell.length_b   1.000
_cell.length_c   1.000
_cell.angle_alpha   90.00
_cell.angle_beta   90.00
_cell.angle_gamma   90.00
#
_symmetry.space_group_name_H-M   'P 1'
#
loop_
_entity.id
_entity.type
_entity.pdbx_description
1 polymer ?
#
loop_
_entity_poly.entity_id
_entity_poly.type
_entity_poly.pdbx_seq_one_letter_code
_entity_poly.pdbx_strand_id
1 'polypeptide(L)'
;MSERLGAASSLRASLRDRAEQSAAVLPPLLVAAERVATTVAQGVHGRRRVGQGETFWQFRQYEPGDAATRIDWRESAKSQRLYVRETEWEAAQSVWLWRDASSSMDYSSAGYIADVGWPT
;
A
#
# COMPACT_ATOMS: atom_id res chain seq x y z
N MET A 1 0.54 -34.72 -20.83
CA MET A 1 -0.25 -33.59 -20.27
C MET A 1 0.55 -32.70 -19.30
N SER A 2 1.65 -33.20 -18.68
CA SER A 2 2.48 -32.44 -17.74
C SER A 2 3.41 -31.38 -18.39
N GLU A 3 3.96 -31.65 -19.57
CA GLU A 3 4.96 -30.76 -20.23
C GLU A 3 4.40 -29.41 -20.70
N ARG A 4 3.14 -29.34 -21.12
CA ARG A 4 2.53 -28.08 -21.59
C ARG A 4 2.33 -27.05 -20.46
N LEU A 5 2.21 -27.48 -19.21
CA LEU A 5 2.08 -26.60 -18.04
C LEU A 5 3.43 -25.99 -17.63
N GLY A 6 4.54 -26.72 -17.80
CA GLY A 6 5.89 -26.24 -17.51
C GLY A 6 6.37 -25.14 -18.48
N ALA A 7 6.08 -25.30 -19.77
CA ALA A 7 6.44 -24.33 -20.80
C ALA A 7 5.67 -22.99 -20.67
N ALA A 8 4.41 -23.02 -20.23
CA ALA A 8 3.64 -21.81 -19.97
C ALA A 8 4.15 -21.04 -18.73
N SER A 9 4.69 -21.74 -17.74
CA SER A 9 5.29 -21.13 -16.54
C SER A 9 6.62 -20.44 -16.87
N SER A 10 7.49 -21.08 -17.65
CA SER A 10 8.76 -20.48 -18.07
C SER A 10 8.57 -19.28 -18.99
N LEU A 11 7.56 -19.31 -19.87
CA LEU A 11 7.18 -18.17 -20.70
C LEU A 11 6.66 -16.98 -19.86
N ARG A 12 5.86 -17.24 -18.82
CA ARG A 12 5.41 -16.17 -17.92
C ARG A 12 6.56 -15.54 -17.14
N ALA A 13 7.52 -16.36 -16.71
CA ALA A 13 8.72 -15.86 -16.03
C ALA A 13 9.56 -14.97 -16.96
N SER A 14 9.80 -15.38 -18.20
CA SER A 14 10.58 -14.58 -19.16
C SER A 14 9.88 -13.29 -19.60
N LEU A 15 8.55 -13.30 -19.71
CA LEU A 15 7.77 -12.09 -19.97
C LEU A 15 7.83 -11.09 -18.80
N ARG A 16 7.83 -11.58 -17.56
CA ARG A 16 7.99 -10.74 -16.37
C ARG A 16 9.36 -10.07 -16.34
N ASP A 17 10.42 -10.84 -16.56
CA ASP A 17 11.80 -10.33 -16.56
C ASP A 17 11.99 -9.19 -17.59
N ARG A 18 11.47 -9.40 -18.80
CA ARG A 18 11.53 -8.39 -19.88
C ARG A 18 10.69 -7.16 -19.58
N ALA A 19 9.55 -7.32 -18.92
CA ALA A 19 8.71 -6.22 -18.49
C ALA A 19 9.41 -5.39 -17.41
N GLU A 20 10.05 -6.03 -16.43
CA GLU A 20 10.83 -5.37 -15.38
C GLU A 20 12.02 -4.59 -15.98
N GLN A 21 12.73 -5.19 -16.93
CA GLN A 21 13.85 -4.56 -17.62
C GLN A 21 13.42 -3.35 -18.46
N SER A 22 12.24 -3.41 -19.07
CA SER A 22 11.65 -2.29 -19.82
C SER A 22 11.10 -1.19 -18.91
N ALA A 23 10.59 -1.54 -17.74
CA ALA A 23 10.10 -0.58 -16.76
C ALA A 23 11.25 0.15 -16.03
N ALA A 24 12.43 -0.47 -15.93
CA ALA A 24 13.59 0.08 -15.22
C ALA A 24 14.12 1.41 -15.77
N VAL A 25 13.84 1.74 -17.05
CA VAL A 25 14.23 3.01 -17.67
C VAL A 25 13.24 4.14 -17.40
N LEU A 26 12.03 3.82 -16.96
CA LEU A 26 11.07 4.82 -16.53
C LEU A 26 11.48 5.30 -15.13
N PRO A 27 11.40 6.61 -14.84
CA PRO A 27 11.56 7.08 -13.48
C PRO A 27 10.55 6.31 -12.62
N PRO A 28 10.98 5.75 -11.47
CA PRO A 28 10.06 5.05 -10.60
C PRO A 28 8.88 5.97 -10.31
N LEU A 29 7.66 5.43 -10.37
CA LEU A 29 6.45 6.15 -9.96
C LEU A 29 6.52 6.33 -8.44
N LEU A 30 7.39 7.24 -8.01
CA LEU A 30 7.71 7.54 -6.63
C LEU A 30 6.59 8.42 -6.07
N VAL A 31 5.43 7.82 -5.90
CA VAL A 31 4.52 8.24 -4.82
C VAL A 31 5.26 8.15 -3.45
N ALA A 32 6.43 7.51 -3.41
CA ALA A 32 7.24 7.24 -2.23
C ALA A 32 8.34 8.27 -1.87
N ALA A 33 8.92 9.05 -2.79
CA ALA A 33 10.15 9.81 -2.45
C ALA A 33 9.88 11.20 -1.83
N GLU A 34 8.93 11.98 -2.35
CA GLU A 34 8.55 13.25 -1.73
C GLU A 34 7.82 13.05 -0.39
N ARG A 35 7.11 11.92 -0.23
CA ARG A 35 6.43 11.55 1.03
C ARG A 35 7.38 11.12 2.13
N VAL A 36 8.43 10.34 1.85
CA VAL A 36 9.43 9.99 2.88
C VAL A 36 10.20 11.25 3.27
N ALA A 37 10.58 12.11 2.32
CA ALA A 37 11.21 13.38 2.64
C ALA A 37 10.30 14.28 3.50
N THR A 38 9.00 14.35 3.24
CA THR A 38 8.06 15.16 4.05
C THR A 38 7.75 14.53 5.41
N THR A 39 7.60 13.20 5.48
CA THR A 39 7.36 12.45 6.73
C THR A 39 8.60 12.42 7.62
N VAL A 40 9.80 12.35 7.04
CA VAL A 40 11.09 12.38 7.75
C VAL A 40 11.51 13.82 8.09
N ALA A 41 11.21 14.82 7.25
CA ALA A 41 11.44 16.24 7.56
C ALA A 41 10.51 16.77 8.67
N GLN A 42 9.34 16.14 8.88
CA GLN A 42 8.51 16.35 10.07
C GLN A 42 9.02 15.57 11.31
N GLY A 43 10.18 14.90 11.22
CA GLY A 43 11.10 14.73 12.34
C GLY A 43 11.24 13.32 12.92
N VAL A 44 12.48 12.82 12.93
CA VAL A 44 12.99 11.73 13.79
C VAL A 44 12.96 12.10 15.30
N HIS A 45 12.51 13.31 15.64
CA HIS A 45 12.16 13.71 17.00
C HIS A 45 11.17 14.90 16.93
N GLY A 46 9.87 14.67 17.17
CA GLY A 46 8.91 15.75 16.93
C GLY A 46 7.44 15.55 17.34
N ARG A 47 7.17 14.80 18.43
CA ARG A 47 5.87 14.77 19.15
C ARG A 47 4.78 13.92 18.48
N ARG A 48 4.74 12.63 18.83
CA ARG A 48 3.55 11.77 18.69
C ARG A 48 2.36 12.52 19.33
N ARG A 49 1.27 12.68 18.59
CA ARG A 49 0.07 13.44 19.01
C ARG A 49 -1.12 12.49 19.17
N VAL A 50 -2.01 12.82 20.09
CA VAL A 50 -3.33 12.17 20.19
C VAL A 50 -4.14 12.51 18.94
N GLY A 51 -4.76 11.52 18.30
CA GLY A 51 -5.58 11.76 17.12
C GLY A 51 -6.23 10.50 16.55
N GLN A 52 -6.82 10.61 15.35
CA GLN A 52 -7.41 9.46 14.66
C GLN A 52 -6.33 8.47 14.22
N GLY A 53 -6.49 7.21 14.61
CA GLY A 53 -5.62 6.08 14.31
C GLY A 53 -6.05 4.86 15.13
N GLU A 54 -5.47 3.70 14.85
CA GLU A 54 -5.83 2.44 15.52
C GLU A 54 -4.88 2.10 16.68
N THR A 55 -3.67 2.65 16.67
CA THR A 55 -2.65 2.38 17.68
C THR A 55 -2.99 3.02 19.02
N PHE A 56 -2.92 2.25 20.11
CA PHE A 56 -3.14 2.75 21.47
C PHE A 56 -2.08 3.77 21.88
N TRP A 57 -2.52 4.90 22.45
CA TRP A 57 -1.66 5.93 23.02
C TRP A 57 -1.61 5.86 24.55
N GLN A 58 -2.73 6.20 25.21
CA GLN A 58 -2.86 6.15 26.66
C GLN A 58 -4.33 6.04 27.08
N PHE A 59 -4.56 5.78 28.37
CA PHE A 59 -5.85 6.04 28.99
C PHE A 59 -5.84 7.42 29.66
N ARG A 60 -6.90 8.20 29.44
CA ARG A 60 -7.15 9.47 30.12
C ARG A 60 -8.47 9.38 30.87
N GLN A 61 -8.59 10.07 32.00
CA GLN A 61 -9.87 10.19 32.69
C GLN A 61 -10.87 10.94 31.80
N TYR A 62 -12.10 10.45 31.73
CA TYR A 62 -13.19 11.08 30.98
C TYR A 62 -13.44 12.51 31.44
N GLU A 63 -13.62 13.41 30.48
CA GLU A 63 -14.05 14.80 30.71
C GLU A 63 -15.36 15.10 29.97
N PRO A 64 -16.19 16.02 30.49
CA PRO A 64 -17.38 16.47 29.77
C PRO A 64 -17.04 16.97 28.36
N GLY A 65 -17.58 16.31 27.33
CA GLY A 65 -17.27 16.58 25.93
C GLY A 65 -16.61 15.41 25.20
N ASP A 66 -16.06 14.44 25.95
CA ASP A 66 -15.61 13.18 25.37
C ASP A 66 -16.79 12.37 24.83
N ALA A 67 -16.62 11.78 23.65
CA ALA A 67 -17.64 10.90 23.07
C ALA A 67 -17.74 9.59 23.87
N ALA A 68 -18.97 9.21 24.26
CA ALA A 68 -19.21 7.98 25.03
C ALA A 68 -18.70 6.71 24.32
N THR A 69 -18.62 6.71 22.98
CA THR A 69 -18.07 5.62 22.18
C THR A 69 -16.57 5.40 22.39
N ARG A 70 -15.85 6.38 22.96
CA ARG A 70 -14.42 6.28 23.26
C ARG A 70 -14.14 5.78 24.69
N ILE A 71 -15.18 5.56 25.49
CA ILE A 71 -15.03 5.03 26.85
C ILE A 71 -14.56 3.59 26.78
N ASP A 72 -13.46 3.30 27.44
CA ASP A 72 -13.02 1.93 27.66
C ASP A 72 -13.72 1.38 28.91
N TRP A 73 -14.79 0.61 28.69
CA TRP A 73 -15.57 0.02 29.78
C TRP A 73 -14.78 -1.00 30.59
N ARG A 74 -13.81 -1.69 29.98
CA ARG A 74 -12.99 -2.70 30.65
C ARG A 74 -12.01 -2.04 31.61
N GLU A 75 -11.36 -0.95 31.19
CA GLU A 75 -10.47 -0.18 32.06
C GLU A 75 -11.26 0.55 33.14
N SER A 76 -12.40 1.15 32.78
CA SER A 76 -13.28 1.85 33.73
C SER A 76 -13.79 0.91 34.82
N ALA A 77 -14.14 -0.34 34.50
CA ALA A 77 -14.64 -1.31 35.47
C ALA A 77 -13.61 -1.70 36.57
N LYS A 78 -12.32 -1.43 36.37
CA LYS A 78 -11.28 -1.66 37.40
C LYS A 78 -11.29 -0.60 38.51
N SER A 79 -12.04 0.49 38.33
CA SER A 79 -12.12 1.60 39.29
C SER A 79 -13.53 2.20 39.33
N GLN A 80 -13.73 3.25 40.12
CA GLN A 80 -14.97 4.05 40.08
C GLN A 80 -14.88 5.27 39.16
N ARG A 81 -13.89 5.31 38.26
CA ARG A 81 -13.68 6.40 37.31
C ARG A 81 -13.86 5.92 35.89
N LEU A 82 -14.41 6.79 35.04
CA LEU A 82 -14.51 6.56 33.61
C LEU A 82 -13.20 6.92 32.92
N TYR A 83 -12.74 6.03 32.04
CA TYR A 83 -11.54 6.21 31.24
C TYR A 83 -11.87 6.19 29.75
N VAL A 84 -11.26 7.10 29.03
CA VAL A 84 -11.28 7.19 27.57
C VAL A 84 -9.97 6.61 27.05
N ARG A 85 -10.07 5.77 26.02
CA ARG A 85 -8.90 5.27 25.28
C ARG A 85 -8.51 6.29 24.22
N GLU A 86 -7.28 6.78 24.29
CA GLU A 86 -6.70 7.65 23.27
C GLU A 86 -5.86 6.81 22.30
N THR A 87 -5.88 7.21 21.03
CA THR A 87 -5.11 6.58 19.97
C THR A 87 -4.09 7.56 19.39
N GLU A 88 -3.01 7.00 18.86
CA GLU A 88 -1.98 7.74 18.16
C GLU A 88 -2.55 8.26 16.84
N TRP A 89 -2.24 9.51 16.50
CA TRP A 89 -2.60 10.06 15.20
C TRP A 89 -1.82 9.33 14.08
N GLU A 90 -2.56 8.74 13.14
CA GLU A 90 -2.01 8.04 11.99
C GLU A 90 -2.39 8.78 10.71
N ALA A 91 -1.39 9.21 9.94
CA ALA A 91 -1.60 9.80 8.62
C ALA A 91 -1.92 8.70 7.59
N ALA A 92 -3.21 8.39 7.39
CA ALA A 92 -3.61 7.50 6.30
C ALA A 92 -3.28 8.16 4.94
N GLN A 93 -2.74 7.39 4.02
CA GLN A 93 -2.35 7.86 2.69
C GLN A 93 -2.95 6.95 1.61
N SER A 94 -3.88 7.49 0.82
CA SER A 94 -4.49 6.76 -0.30
C SER A 94 -3.71 6.96 -1.59
N VAL A 95 -3.63 5.92 -2.42
CA VAL A 95 -3.09 5.97 -3.78
C VAL A 95 -4.11 5.36 -4.72
N TRP A 96 -4.38 6.04 -5.82
CA TRP A 96 -5.27 5.55 -6.87
C TRP A 96 -4.44 5.18 -8.09
N LEU A 97 -4.59 3.94 -8.54
CA LEU A 97 -3.94 3.42 -9.74
C LEU A 97 -5.02 3.18 -10.78
N TRP A 98 -4.86 3.75 -11.97
CA TRP A 98 -5.72 3.48 -13.11
C TRP A 98 -4.88 3.10 -14.32
N ARG A 99 -5.34 2.09 -15.06
CA ARG A 99 -4.69 1.61 -16.28
C ARG A 99 -5.44 2.18 -17.49
N ASP A 100 -4.72 2.73 -18.45
CA ASP A 100 -5.31 3.07 -19.75
C ASP A 100 -5.68 1.78 -20.49
N ALA A 101 -6.95 1.67 -20.90
CA ALA A 101 -7.49 0.53 -21.65
C ALA A 101 -7.81 0.89 -23.11
N SER A 102 -7.30 2.03 -23.60
CA SER A 102 -7.41 2.42 -25.01
C SER A 102 -6.63 1.47 -25.93
N SER A 103 -7.00 1.44 -27.21
CA SER A 103 -6.34 0.61 -28.22
C SER A 103 -4.87 1.00 -28.48
N SER A 104 -4.44 2.17 -28.00
CA SER A 104 -3.03 2.56 -28.03
C SER A 104 -2.15 1.65 -27.15
N MET A 105 -2.77 0.95 -26.17
CA MET A 105 -2.12 -0.04 -25.33
C MET A 105 -2.11 -1.44 -25.95
N ASP A 106 -2.70 -1.64 -27.14
CA ASP A 106 -2.75 -2.93 -27.84
C ASP A 106 -1.46 -3.21 -28.65
N TYR A 107 -0.39 -2.44 -28.44
CA TYR A 107 0.89 -2.68 -29.11
C TYR A 107 1.43 -4.08 -28.77
N SER A 108 1.64 -4.88 -29.82
CA SER A 108 2.17 -6.24 -29.72
C SER A 108 3.18 -6.48 -30.83
N SER A 109 4.31 -7.08 -30.50
CA SER A 109 5.33 -7.49 -31.48
C SER A 109 4.97 -8.77 -32.23
N ALA A 110 3.72 -9.24 -32.18
CA ALA A 110 3.27 -10.49 -32.81
C ALA A 110 3.51 -10.54 -34.32
N GLY A 111 3.63 -9.39 -35.00
CA GLY A 111 3.98 -9.31 -36.43
C GLY A 111 5.46 -9.52 -36.77
N TYR A 112 6.37 -9.48 -35.79
CA TYR A 112 7.83 -9.60 -36.03
C TYR A 112 8.34 -11.05 -35.99
N ILE A 113 7.49 -12.02 -35.62
CA ILE A 113 7.83 -13.46 -35.55
C ILE A 113 7.23 -14.23 -36.75
N ALA A 114 6.83 -13.54 -37.82
CA ALA A 114 6.19 -14.17 -38.98
C ALA A 114 7.15 -15.02 -39.86
N ASP A 115 8.45 -15.09 -39.54
CA ASP A 115 9.44 -15.85 -40.30
C ASP A 115 10.09 -17.03 -39.53
N VAL A 116 9.66 -17.30 -38.29
CA VAL A 116 10.11 -18.53 -37.60
C VAL A 116 9.11 -19.64 -37.88
N GLY A 117 9.34 -20.32 -39.00
CA GLY A 117 8.66 -21.57 -39.35
C GLY A 117 8.89 -22.63 -38.26
N TRP A 118 7.84 -22.94 -37.51
CA TRP A 118 7.83 -24.10 -36.63
C TRP A 118 7.70 -25.37 -37.49
N PRO A 119 8.62 -26.34 -37.40
CA PRO A 119 8.45 -27.61 -38.10
C PRO A 119 7.35 -28.42 -37.41
N THR A 120 6.46 -29.02 -38.21
CA THR A 120 5.41 -29.97 -37.80
C THR A 120 5.98 -31.23 -37.18
#